data_AF-A0A6N7IWZ1-F1
#
_entry.id   AF-A0A6N7IWZ1-F1
#
_cell.length_a   1.000
_cell.length_b   1.000
_cell.length_c   1.000
_cell.angle_alpha   90.00
_cell.angle_beta   90.00
_cell.angle_gamma   90.00
#
_symmetry.space_group_name_H-M   'P 1'
#
loop_
_entity.id
_entity.type
_entity.pdbx_description
1 polymer ?
#
loop_
_entity_poly.entity_id
_entity_poly.type
_entity_poly.pdbx_seq_one_letter_code
_entity_poly.pdbx_strand_id
1 'polypeptide(L)' 'TPPCTEGVRWIVLEDPIELGADQLADLEAAHVENARPVQPLGDRTVRHTL' A
#
# COMPACT_ATOMS: atom_id res chain seq x y z
N THR A 1 8.90 2.29 -4.45
CA THR A 1 9.88 1.77 -5.43
C THR A 1 11.15 2.60 -5.34
N PRO A 2 12.32 2.11 -5.81
CA PRO A 2 13.54 2.92 -5.89
C PRO A 2 13.27 4.29 -6.54
N PRO A 3 13.87 5.38 -6.05
CA PRO A 3 14.96 5.43 -5.07
C PRO A 3 14.54 5.34 -3.59
N CYS A 4 13.25 5.13 -3.28
CA CYS A 4 12.75 5.06 -1.90
C CYS A 4 12.98 6.34 -1.08
N THR A 5 12.95 7.52 -1.73
CA THR A 5 13.10 8.82 -1.07
C THR A 5 12.10 9.00 0.08
N GLU A 6 12.59 9.48 1.22
CA GLU A 6 11.79 9.75 2.43
C GLU A 6 11.06 11.11 2.37
N GLY A 7 10.40 11.51 3.46
CA GLY A 7 9.65 12.77 3.54
C GLY A 7 8.26 12.72 2.92
N VAL A 8 7.73 11.53 2.62
CA VAL A 8 6.39 11.32 2.06
C VAL A 8 5.35 11.29 3.17
N ARG A 9 4.27 12.06 3.02
CA ARG A 9 3.08 11.97 3.88
C ARG A 9 2.21 10.79 3.42
N TRP A 10 2.07 9.80 4.30
CA TRP A 10 1.16 8.67 4.08
C TRP A 10 -0.19 8.93 4.73
N ILE A 11 -1.26 8.74 3.95
CA ILE A 11 -2.65 8.68 4.42
C ILE A 11 -3.20 7.37 3.89
N VAL A 12 -3.57 6.47 4.80
CA VAL A 12 -4.17 5.18 4.46
C VAL A 12 -5.62 5.24 4.92
N LEU A 13 -6.56 5.05 3.99
CA LEU A 13 -7.98 5.01 4.31
C LEU A 13 -8.31 3.66 4.95
N GLU A 14 -9.19 3.67 5.96
CA GLU A 14 -9.61 2.46 6.67
C GLU A 14 -10.60 1.63 5.86
N ASP A 15 -11.55 2.30 5.19
CA ASP A 15 -12.56 1.64 4.38
C ASP A 15 -11.98 1.26 3.00
N PRO A 16 -11.96 -0.04 2.65
CA PRO A 16 -11.57 -0.48 1.32
C PRO A 16 -12.65 -0.13 0.30
N ILE A 17 -12.24 0.03 -0.96
CA ILE A 17 -13.16 0.05 -2.09
C ILE A 17 -13.33 -1.36 -2.65
N GLU A 18 -14.50 -1.63 -3.23
CA GLU A 18 -14.76 -2.90 -3.90
C GLU A 18 -14.23 -2.88 -5.34
N LEU A 19 -13.79 -4.06 -5.80
CA LEU A 19 -13.38 -4.31 -7.17
C LEU A 19 -14.04 -5.60 -7.67
N GLY A 20 -14.44 -5.66 -8.93
CA GLY A 20 -14.98 -6.88 -9.53
C GLY A 20 -13.95 -8.01 -9.55
N ALA A 21 -14.40 -9.26 -9.41
CA ALA A 21 -13.51 -10.42 -9.37
C ALA A 21 -12.61 -10.54 -10.62
N ASP A 22 -13.17 -10.30 -11.82
CA ASP A 22 -12.41 -10.34 -13.07
C ASP A 22 -11.34 -9.23 -13.14
N GLN A 23 -11.66 -8.04 -12.62
CA GLN A 23 -10.70 -6.93 -12.57
C GLN A 23 -9.54 -7.21 -11.61
N LEU A 24 -9.83 -7.88 -10.48
CA LEU A 24 -8.79 -8.31 -9.54
C LEU A 24 -7.86 -9.35 -10.18
N ALA A 25 -8.43 -10.34 -10.88
CA ALA A 25 -7.67 -11.36 -11.59
C ALA A 25 -6.76 -10.75 -12.68
N ASP A 26 -7.26 -9.78 -13.45
CA ASP A 26 -6.48 -9.06 -14.46
C ASP A 26 -5.27 -8.32 -13.84
N LEU A 27 -5.47 -7.67 -12.69
CA LEU A 27 -4.39 -6.97 -11.97
C LEU A 27 -3.33 -7.93 -11.42
N GLU A 28 -3.75 -9.05 -10.82
CA GLU A 28 -2.85 -10.08 -10.30
C GLU A 28 -2.01 -10.71 -11.42
N ALA A 29 -2.64 -10.98 -12.58
CA ALA A 29 -1.94 -11.54 -13.75
C ALA A 29 -0.94 -10.54 -14.37
N ALA A 30 -1.26 -9.25 -14.38
CA ALA A 30 -0.38 -8.21 -14.93
C ALA A 30 0.82 -7.88 -14.02
N HIS A 31 0.71 -8.15 -12.72
CA HIS A 31 1.68 -7.68 -11.72
C HIS A 31 2.06 -8.78 -10.72
N VAL A 32 3.06 -9.58 -11.08
CA VAL A 32 3.57 -10.65 -10.21
C VAL A 32 4.51 -10.09 -9.14
N GLU A 33 4.23 -10.38 -7.87
CA GLU A 33 5.10 -10.11 -6.71
C GLU A 33 5.62 -8.66 -6.60
N ASN A 34 4.81 -7.67 -7.00
CA ASN A 34 5.21 -6.26 -7.03
C ASN A 34 5.08 -5.53 -5.67
N ALA A 35 4.65 -6.24 -4.63
CA ALA A 35 4.50 -5.70 -3.29
C ALA A 35 5.84 -5.73 -2.52
N ARG A 36 6.36 -4.56 -2.14
CA ARG A 36 7.54 -4.47 -1.26
C ARG A 36 7.18 -5.01 0.13
N PRO A 37 8.04 -5.82 0.79
CA PRO A 37 7.83 -6.24 2.17
C PRO A 37 7.63 -5.07 3.14
N VAL A 38 6.87 -5.30 4.20
CA VAL A 38 6.71 -4.32 5.30
C VAL A 38 8.06 -3.92 5.87
N GLN A 39 8.21 -2.64 6.22
CA GLN A 39 9.45 -2.07 6.75
C GLN A 39 9.28 -1.78 8.25
N PRO A 40 10.34 -1.87 9.07
CA PRO A 40 10.27 -1.52 10.49
C PRO A 40 9.72 -0.12 10.73
N LEU A 41 8.96 0.06 11.81
CA LEU A 41 8.38 1.36 12.14
C LEU A 41 9.45 2.40 12.52
N GLY A 42 10.52 1.97 13.20
CA GLY A 42 11.52 2.88 13.77
C GLY A 42 10.91 3.77 14.85
N ASP A 43 11.27 5.05 14.87
CA ASP A 43 10.80 6.01 15.88
C ASP A 43 9.48 6.72 15.48
N ARG A 44 8.82 6.26 14.41
CA ARG A 44 7.59 6.87 13.89
C ARG A 44 6.36 6.41 14.68
N THR A 45 5.36 7.28 14.77
CA THR A 45 4.04 6.95 15.36
C THR A 45 2.96 7.01 14.28
N VAL A 46 2.14 5.96 14.20
CA VAL A 46 0.93 5.95 13.35
C VAL A 46 -0.18 6.71 14.09
N ARG A 47 -0.78 7.70 13.42
CA ARG A 47 -1.91 8.46 13.95
C ARG A 47 -3.19 7.96 13.30
N HIS A 48 -4.21 7.72 14.10
CA HIS A 48 -5.56 7.40 13.65
C HIS A 48 -6.44 8.63 13.88
N THR A 49 -7.18 9.02 12.85
CA THR A 49 -8.14 10.13 12.90
C THR A 49 -9.43 9.61 12.31
N LEU A 50 -10.50 9.62 13.11
CA LEU A 50 -11.87 9.31 12.69
C LEU A 50 -12.44 10.43 11.81
#